data_AF-A0A2I0LBB6-F1
#
_entry.id   AF-A0A2I0LBB6-F1
#
_cell.length_a   1.000
_cell.length_b   1.000
_cell.length_c   1.000
_cell.angle_alpha   90.00
_cell.angle_beta   90.00
_cell.angle_gamma   90.00
#
_symmetry.space_group_name_H-M   'P 1'
#
loop_
_entity.id
_entity.type
_entity.pdbx_description
1 polymer ?
#
loop_
_entity_poly.entity_id
_entity_poly.type
_entity_poly.pdbx_seq_one_letter_code
_entity_poly.pdbx_strand_id
1 'polypeptide(L)'
;MAVLVEHAEGQREFISNKSIWHLSDDALKSVYTFYIMFTCWGCLFFGAMKDPYYDSETYRKDGGDGTGNWLYERQDDIEESARAELWREELIEEIEQKVGGLRELEEAGRK
;
A
#
# COMPACT_ATOMS: atom_id res chain seq x y z
N MET A 1 -8.70 -47.46 6.78
CA MET A 1 -9.71 -46.89 5.87
C MET A 1 -11.05 -47.07 6.55
N ALA A 2 -11.77 -46.00 6.82
CA ALA A 2 -13.11 -46.08 7.42
C ALA A 2 -14.13 -45.59 6.38
N VAL A 3 -15.10 -46.44 6.05
CA VAL A 3 -16.20 -46.10 5.16
C VAL A 3 -17.36 -45.62 6.02
N LEU A 4 -17.75 -44.36 5.88
CA LEU A 4 -18.94 -43.82 6.50
C LEU A 4 -20.05 -43.83 5.45
N VAL A 5 -21.11 -44.58 5.75
CA VAL A 5 -22.33 -44.62 4.93
C VAL A 5 -23.39 -43.84 5.70
N GLU A 6 -23.74 -42.67 5.19
CA GLU A 6 -24.81 -41.86 5.76
C GLU A 6 -26.13 -42.20 5.04
N HIS A 7 -27.11 -42.70 5.80
CA HIS A 7 -28.46 -42.97 5.29
C HIS A 7 -29.37 -41.79 5.61
N ALA A 8 -29.64 -40.95 4.61
CA ALA A 8 -30.72 -39.96 4.67
C ALA A 8 -31.96 -40.54 3.96
N GLU A 9 -33.09 -40.67 4.68
CA GLU A 9 -34.33 -41.20 4.10
C GLU A 9 -34.78 -40.38 2.89
N GLY A 10 -34.88 -41.03 1.73
CA GLY A 10 -35.35 -40.43 0.47
C GLY A 10 -34.26 -39.95 -0.50
N GLN A 11 -32.97 -40.05 -0.17
CA GLN A 11 -31.86 -39.69 -1.06
C GLN A 11 -30.94 -40.88 -1.41
N ARG A 12 -30.24 -40.78 -2.55
CA ARG A 12 -29.20 -41.76 -2.97
C ARG A 12 -28.10 -41.82 -1.91
N GLU A 13 -27.67 -43.03 -1.56
CA GLU A 13 -26.60 -43.28 -0.58
C GLU A 13 -25.31 -42.56 -0.99
N PHE A 14 -24.79 -41.72 -0.08
CA PHE A 14 -23.49 -41.09 -0.23
C PHE A 14 -22.44 -41.93 0.52
N ILE A 15 -21.51 -42.52 -0.23
CA ILE A 15 -20.39 -43.29 0.32
C ILE A 15 -19.19 -42.35 0.47
N SER A 16 -18.86 -41.98 1.70
CA SER A 16 -17.68 -41.17 2.01
C SER A 16 -16.53 -42.07 2.49
N ASN A 17 -15.43 -42.09 1.74
CA ASN A 17 -14.21 -42.80 2.11
C ASN A 17 -13.27 -41.85 2.86
N LYS A 18 -13.20 -41.97 4.19
CA LYS A 18 -12.25 -41.19 4.99
C LYS A 18 -10.97 -42.00 5.20
N SER A 19 -9.91 -41.61 4.49
CA SER A 19 -8.55 -42.10 4.77
C SER A 19 -7.85 -41.16 5.75
N ILE A 20 -7.54 -41.66 6.93
CA ILE A 20 -6.69 -40.95 7.89
C ILE A 20 -5.26 -41.42 7.65
N TRP A 21 -4.39 -40.49 7.27
CA TRP A 21 -2.96 -40.76 7.10
C TRP A 21 -2.24 -40.47 8.41
N HIS A 22 -1.67 -41.50 9.01
CA HIS A 22 -0.81 -41.37 10.18
C HIS A 22 0.65 -41.44 9.72
N LEU A 23 1.41 -40.38 9.98
CA LEU A 23 2.87 -40.43 9.86
C LEU A 23 3.46 -40.96 11.17
N SER A 24 4.55 -41.70 11.08
CA SER A 24 5.39 -41.98 12.25
C SER A 24 6.09 -40.70 12.71
N ASP A 25 6.51 -40.66 13.98
CA ASP A 25 7.24 -39.51 14.54
C ASP A 25 8.51 -39.17 13.76
N ASP A 26 9.22 -40.18 13.27
CA ASP A 26 10.44 -39.99 12.47
C ASP A 26 10.15 -39.41 11.08
N ALA A 27 9.05 -39.85 10.45
CA ALA A 27 8.60 -39.30 9.19
C ALA A 27 8.14 -37.84 9.36
N LEU A 28 7.42 -37.55 10.45
CA LEU A 28 6.96 -36.21 10.79
C LEU A 28 8.15 -35.25 10.95
N LYS A 29 9.15 -35.63 11.76
CA LYS A 29 10.36 -34.81 11.97
C LYS A 29 11.06 -34.52 10.64
N SER A 30 11.22 -35.53 9.79
CA SER A 30 11.88 -35.37 8.49
C SER A 30 11.15 -34.37 7.58
N VAL A 31 9.82 -34.44 7.54
CA VAL A 31 8.98 -33.50 6.75
C VAL A 31 9.12 -32.07 7.29
N TYR A 32 9.03 -31.88 8.61
CA TYR A 32 9.18 -30.55 9.20
C TYR A 32 10.59 -29.99 9.04
N THR A 33 11.63 -30.81 9.15
CA THR A 33 13.01 -30.39 8.90
C THR A 33 13.17 -29.93 7.45
N PHE A 34 12.67 -30.69 6.47
CA PHE A 34 12.70 -30.28 5.07
C PHE A 34 11.92 -28.98 4.85
N TYR A 35 10.73 -28.87 5.44
CA TYR A 35 9.89 -27.69 5.34
C TYR A 35 10.58 -26.44 5.89
N ILE A 36 11.23 -26.52 7.05
CA ILE A 36 11.97 -25.41 7.65
C ILE A 36 13.15 -25.00 6.75
N MET A 37 13.92 -25.97 6.27
CA MET A 37 15.07 -25.69 5.39
C MET A 37 14.63 -25.00 4.10
N PHE A 38 13.56 -25.50 3.46
CA PHE A 38 12.99 -24.88 2.27
C PHE A 38 12.41 -23.49 2.56
N THR A 39 11.73 -23.31 3.69
CA THR A 39 11.13 -22.02 4.07
C THR A 39 12.21 -20.97 4.34
N CYS A 40 13.23 -21.31 5.13
CA CYS A 40 14.35 -20.40 5.41
C CYS A 40 15.10 -20.04 4.12
N TRP A 41 15.39 -21.02 3.26
CA TRP A 41 15.98 -20.75 1.94
C TRP A 41 15.09 -19.85 1.10
N GLY A 42 13.77 -20.11 1.05
CA GLY A 42 12.81 -19.30 0.31
C GLY A 42 12.76 -17.86 0.80
N CYS A 43 12.72 -17.62 2.11
CA CYS A 43 12.76 -16.27 2.68
C CYS A 43 14.03 -15.50 2.26
N LEU A 44 15.20 -16.17 2.25
CA LEU A 44 16.45 -15.55 1.81
C LEU A 44 16.47 -15.28 0.30
N PHE A 45 15.99 -16.24 -0.50
CA PHE A 45 15.99 -16.13 -1.95
C PHE A 45 15.00 -15.07 -2.45
N PHE A 46 13.75 -15.14 -2.02
CA PHE A 46 12.72 -14.18 -2.41
C PHE A 46 12.92 -12.81 -1.75
N GLY A 47 13.45 -12.75 -0.53
CA GLY A 47 13.81 -11.48 0.11
C GLY A 47 14.96 -10.74 -0.56
N ALA A 48 15.80 -11.43 -1.34
CA ALA A 48 16.88 -10.82 -2.11
C ALA A 48 16.48 -10.49 -3.56
N MET A 49 15.29 -10.89 -4.01
CA MET A 49 14.78 -10.49 -5.32
C MET A 49 14.35 -9.03 -5.32
N LYS A 50 14.41 -8.39 -6.49
CA LYS A 50 13.89 -7.03 -6.65
C LYS A 50 12.39 -7.04 -6.44
N ASP A 51 11.92 -6.16 -5.56
CA ASP A 51 10.49 -5.98 -5.31
C ASP A 51 9.95 -4.90 -6.26
N PRO A 52 8.99 -5.22 -7.16
CA PRO A 52 8.48 -4.26 -8.13
C PRO A 52 7.88 -2.98 -7.53
N TYR A 53 7.35 -3.06 -6.31
CA TYR A 53 6.70 -1.95 -5.63
C TYR A 53 7.69 -1.13 -4.80
N TYR A 54 8.44 -1.77 -3.89
CA TYR A 54 9.38 -1.08 -3.01
C TYR A 54 10.64 -0.58 -3.74
N ASP A 55 11.02 -1.20 -4.87
CA ASP A 55 12.07 -0.67 -5.75
C ASP A 55 11.55 0.31 -6.81
N SER A 56 10.24 0.57 -6.86
CA SER A 56 9.67 1.53 -7.81
C SER A 56 10.17 2.95 -7.54
N GLU A 57 10.31 3.73 -8.62
CA GLU A 57 10.65 5.14 -8.48
C GLU A 57 9.57 5.91 -7.72
N THR A 58 8.30 5.57 -7.89
CA THR A 58 7.19 6.20 -7.18
C THR A 58 7.37 6.06 -5.67
N TYR A 59 7.54 4.83 -5.17
CA TYR A 59 7.71 4.58 -3.75
C TYR A 59 8.97 5.26 -3.18
N ARG A 60 10.11 5.15 -3.87
CA ARG A 60 11.36 5.75 -3.41
C ARG A 60 11.41 7.28 -3.49
N LYS A 61 10.86 7.87 -4.55
CA LYS A 61 10.84 9.33 -4.74
C LYS A 61 9.85 10.01 -3.81
N ASP A 62 8.72 9.36 -3.56
CA ASP A 62 7.67 9.88 -2.69
C ASP A 62 7.99 9.70 -1.19
N GLY A 63 9.20 9.24 -0.84
CA GLY A 63 9.64 9.15 0.56
C GLY A 63 9.15 7.90 1.29
N GLY A 64 8.81 6.82 0.58
CA GLY A 64 8.35 5.57 1.16
C GLY A 64 9.33 5.02 2.21
N ASP A 65 8.87 4.96 3.46
CA ASP A 65 9.66 4.68 4.67
C ASP A 65 9.34 3.31 5.29
N GLY A 66 8.50 2.52 4.62
CA GLY A 66 7.98 1.23 5.08
C GLY A 66 6.68 1.34 5.88
N THR A 67 6.23 2.55 6.22
CA THR A 67 4.97 2.80 6.92
C THR A 67 3.88 3.23 5.93
N GLY A 68 2.67 3.49 6.44
CA GLY A 68 1.61 4.14 5.66
C GLY A 68 1.55 5.65 5.88
N ASN A 69 2.34 6.22 6.80
CA ASN A 69 2.22 7.62 7.20
C ASN A 69 2.73 8.59 6.13
N TRP A 70 3.74 8.18 5.38
CA TRP A 70 4.32 8.98 4.28
C TRP A 70 3.27 9.40 3.23
N LEU A 71 2.19 8.62 3.06
CA LEU A 71 1.09 8.99 2.16
C LEU A 71 0.34 10.24 2.65
N TYR A 72 0.14 10.35 3.95
CA TYR A 72 -0.53 11.51 4.56
C TYR A 72 0.40 12.72 4.57
N GLU A 73 1.67 12.55 4.92
CA GLU A 73 2.66 13.62 4.89
C GLU A 73 2.80 14.22 3.48
N ARG A 74 2.85 13.36 2.44
CA ARG A 74 2.83 13.82 1.06
C ARG A 74 1.55 14.58 0.71
N GLN A 75 0.41 14.13 1.19
CA GLN A 75 -0.86 14.81 0.95
C GLN A 75 -0.86 16.21 1.58
N ASP A 76 -0.33 16.32 2.81
CA ASP A 76 -0.19 17.58 3.52
C ASP A 76 0.75 18.55 2.77
N ASP A 77 1.90 18.07 2.27
CA ASP A 77 2.83 18.87 1.46
C ASP A 77 2.17 19.40 0.17
N ILE A 78 1.38 18.55 -0.51
CA ILE A 78 0.64 18.96 -1.71
C ILE A 78 -0.40 20.02 -1.36
N GLU A 79 -1.15 19.84 -0.28
CA GLU A 79 -2.13 20.82 0.17
C GLU A 79 -1.49 22.14 0.61
N GLU A 80 -0.36 22.10 1.30
CA GLU A 80 0.39 23.30 1.68
C GLU A 80 0.90 24.06 0.47
N SER A 81 1.47 23.36 -0.53
CA SER A 81 1.94 23.99 -1.75
C SER A 81 0.82 24.65 -2.55
N ALA A 82 -0.33 23.99 -2.68
CA ALA A 82 -1.52 24.55 -3.32
C ALA A 82 -2.05 25.79 -2.58
N ARG A 83 -2.08 25.76 -1.23
CA ARG A 83 -2.46 26.94 -0.43
C ARG A 83 -1.49 28.10 -0.64
N ALA A 84 -0.19 27.82 -0.68
CA ALA A 84 0.84 28.84 -0.91
C ALA A 84 0.76 29.45 -2.31
N GLU A 85 0.45 28.67 -3.35
CA GLU A 85 0.22 29.18 -4.70
C GLU A 85 -1.00 30.08 -4.78
N LEU A 86 -2.12 29.66 -4.17
CA LEU A 86 -3.34 30.47 -4.14
C LEU A 86 -3.12 31.81 -3.42
N TRP A 87 -2.41 31.80 -2.28
CA TRP A 87 -2.03 33.05 -1.61
C TRP A 87 -1.11 33.95 -2.44
N ARG A 88 -0.23 33.37 -3.28
CA ARG A 88 0.61 34.17 -4.18
C ARG A 88 -0.21 34.87 -5.24
N GLU A 89 -1.22 34.19 -5.80
CA GLU A 89 -2.14 34.78 -6.78
C GLU A 89 -2.94 35.94 -6.17
N GLU A 90 -3.51 35.73 -4.97
CA GLU A 90 -4.23 36.79 -4.24
C GLU A 90 -3.32 38.01 -3.96
N LEU A 91 -2.08 37.77 -3.53
CA LEU A 91 -1.13 38.85 -3.26
C LEU A 91 -0.78 39.65 -4.53
N ILE A 92 -0.66 38.97 -5.68
CA ILE A 92 -0.40 39.63 -6.97
C ILE A 92 -1.58 40.51 -7.35
N GLU A 93 -2.81 40.01 -7.22
CA GLU A 93 -4.02 40.77 -7.51
C GLU A 93 -4.14 42.03 -6.62
N GLU A 94 -3.84 41.91 -5.32
CA GLU A 94 -3.84 43.07 -4.41
C GLU A 94 -2.78 44.11 -4.79
N ILE A 95 -1.59 43.68 -5.22
CA ILE A 95 -0.53 44.56 -5.71
C ILE A 95 -1.00 45.29 -6.98
N GLU A 96 -1.61 44.59 -7.93
CA GLU A 96 -2.12 45.20 -9.16
C GLU A 96 -3.19 46.27 -8.87
N GLN A 97 -4.13 45.99 -7.96
CA GLN A 97 -5.13 46.97 -7.53
C GLN A 97 -4.50 48.21 -6.89
N LYS A 98 -3.52 48.03 -5.99
CA LYS A 98 -2.82 49.15 -5.33
C LYS A 98 -2.00 49.97 -6.32
N VAL A 99 -1.31 49.34 -7.26
CA VAL A 99 -0.55 50.02 -8.32
C VAL A 99 -1.47 50.81 -9.25
N GLY A 100 -2.62 50.24 -9.61
CA GLY A 100 -3.66 50.93 -10.38
C GLY A 100 -4.17 52.19 -9.67
N GLY A 101 -4.55 52.06 -8.40
CA GLY A 101 -5.00 53.21 -7.59
C GLY A 101 -3.92 54.28 -7.38
N LEU A 102 -2.65 53.90 -7.22
CA LEU A 102 -1.52 54.84 -7.15
C LEU A 102 -1.35 55.65 -8.43
N ARG A 103 -1.52 55.02 -9.61
CA ARG A 103 -1.48 55.71 -10.91
C ARG A 103 -2.61 56.73 -11.05
N GLU A 104 -3.82 56.38 -10.64
CA GLU A 104 -4.96 57.30 -10.67
C GLU A 104 -4.72 58.54 -9.79
N LEU A 105 -4.09 58.36 -8.62
CA LEU A 105 -3.72 59.46 -7.73
C LEU A 105 -2.61 60.36 -8.30
N GLU A 106 -1.60 59.79 -8.96
CA GLU A 106 -0.56 60.57 -9.65
C GLU A 106 -1.14 61.42 -10.81
N GLU A 107 -2.09 60.87 -11.57
CA GLU A 107 -2.76 61.61 -12.65
C GLU A 107 -3.64 62.74 -12.11
N ALA A 108 -4.30 62.53 -10.97
CA ALA A 108 -5.09 63.57 -10.31
C ALA A 108 -4.23 64.71 -9.74
N GLY A 109 -3.02 64.42 -9.25
CA GLY A 109 -2.09 65.42 -8.73
C GLY A 109 -1.33 66.23 -9.80
N ARG A 110 -1.41 65.83 -11.07
CA ARG A 110 -0.78 66.53 -12.22
C ARG A 110 -1.70 67.55 -12.91
N LYS A 111 -2.95 67.72 -12.45
CA LYS A 111 -3.87 68.79 -12.87
C LYS A 111 -3.80 69.96 -11.89
#